data_AF-A0A7X9DH04-F1
#
_entry.id   AF-A0A7X9DH04-F1
#
_cell.length_a   1.000
_cell.length_b   1.000
_cell.length_c   1.000
_cell.angle_alpha   90.00
_cell.angle_beta   90.00
_cell.angle_gamma   90.00
#
_symmetry.space_group_name_H-M   'P 1'
#
loop_
_entity.id
_entity.type
_entity.pdbx_description
1 polymer ?
#
loop_
_entity_poly.entity_id
_entity_poly.type
_entity_poly.pdbx_seq_one_letter_code
_entity_poly.pdbx_strand_id
1 'polypeptide(L)'
;QEFVDNAVSKTVNFPNSATLQDIETVYKLAFELGCKGITVYRDGSRESQVLQVEKEKPLERPVLKIQPRPRKEVTWGKTLKMNTGCGSLYVTINEDEHGLFEVFATMGKAGGCAASQTEAVSRLISLSLRSGIEPQQIIKQLKGVRCPNQAWVKGGKIYSCADAIAKAMERYINPDADQSETIDDMYKNIAETNGKGSDTVMVGVCPECHGPLEFESGCSVCRMCGFSRCG
;
A
#
# COMPACT_ATOMS: atom_id res chain seq x y z
N GLN A 1 9.15 -55.77 -18.53
CA GLN A 1 7.84 -56.43 -18.36
C GLN A 1 8.03 -57.86 -17.85
N GLU A 2 9.00 -58.07 -16.95
CA GLU A 2 9.50 -59.41 -16.61
C GLU A 2 8.55 -60.21 -15.71
N PHE A 3 7.62 -59.54 -15.04
CA PHE A 3 6.67 -60.14 -14.10
C PHE A 3 5.22 -60.11 -14.60
N VAL A 4 5.00 -59.89 -15.90
CA VAL A 4 3.64 -59.76 -16.46
C VAL A 4 3.51 -60.57 -17.75
N ASP A 5 2.56 -61.51 -17.76
CA ASP A 5 2.30 -62.39 -18.90
C ASP A 5 1.64 -61.64 -20.08
N ASN A 6 0.84 -60.62 -19.78
CA ASN A 6 0.20 -59.74 -20.77
C ASN A 6 1.05 -58.50 -21.11
N ALA A 7 0.69 -57.79 -22.19
CA ALA A 7 1.29 -56.51 -22.55
C ALA A 7 0.80 -55.38 -21.62
N VAL A 8 1.67 -54.40 -21.34
CA VAL A 8 1.33 -53.21 -20.55
C VAL A 8 1.23 -52.01 -21.48
N SER A 9 0.07 -51.36 -21.51
CA SER A 9 -0.16 -50.14 -22.30
C SER A 9 0.48 -48.94 -21.61
N LYS A 10 1.64 -48.50 -22.11
CA LYS A 10 2.32 -47.30 -21.63
C LYS A 10 2.74 -46.39 -22.78
N THR A 11 2.33 -45.13 -22.66
CA THR A 11 2.72 -44.06 -23.58
C THR A 11 3.96 -43.32 -23.08
N VAL A 12 4.95 -43.12 -23.96
CA VAL A 12 6.09 -42.21 -23.76
C VAL A 12 5.75 -40.88 -24.41
N ASN A 13 5.64 -39.83 -23.58
CA ASN A 13 5.30 -38.48 -24.03
C ASN A 13 6.57 -37.70 -24.35
N PHE A 14 6.60 -37.06 -25.52
CA PHE A 14 7.69 -36.20 -25.98
C PHE A 14 7.23 -34.76 -26.15
N PRO A 15 8.13 -33.77 -25.93
CA PRO A 15 7.86 -32.39 -26.29
C PRO A 15 7.75 -32.22 -27.82
N ASN A 16 7.13 -31.13 -28.27
CA ASN A 16 6.95 -30.84 -29.70
C ASN A 16 8.29 -30.77 -30.47
N SER A 17 9.35 -30.32 -29.79
CA SER A 17 10.71 -30.20 -30.28
C SER A 17 11.46 -31.52 -30.44
N ALA A 18 10.89 -32.66 -30.03
CA ALA A 18 11.54 -33.95 -30.17
C ALA A 18 11.77 -34.30 -31.65
N THR A 19 12.96 -34.80 -31.94
CA THR A 19 13.43 -35.14 -33.27
C THR A 19 13.03 -36.56 -33.67
N LEU A 20 13.18 -36.90 -34.96
CA LEU A 20 12.95 -38.27 -35.43
C LEU A 20 13.91 -39.27 -34.75
N GLN A 21 15.14 -38.86 -34.51
CA GLN A 21 16.15 -39.68 -33.83
C GLN A 21 15.73 -40.01 -32.40
N ASP A 22 15.16 -39.05 -31.66
CA ASP A 22 14.69 -39.29 -30.29
C ASP A 22 13.58 -40.36 -30.24
N ILE A 23 12.68 -40.34 -31.24
CA ILE A 23 11.62 -41.33 -31.37
C ILE A 23 12.18 -42.70 -31.76
N GLU A 24 13.13 -42.74 -32.69
CA GLU A 24 13.80 -43.96 -33.13
C GLU A 24 14.54 -44.66 -31.98
N THR A 25 15.27 -43.89 -31.15
CA THR A 25 15.98 -44.40 -29.98
C THR A 25 15.03 -45.11 -29.02
N VAL A 26 13.83 -44.55 -28.78
CA VAL A 26 12.85 -45.18 -27.89
C VAL A 26 12.29 -46.48 -28.45
N TYR A 27 12.06 -46.57 -29.77
CA TYR A 27 11.66 -47.84 -30.38
C TYR A 27 12.76 -48.91 -30.30
N LYS A 28 14.01 -48.55 -30.59
CA LYS A 28 15.15 -49.47 -30.47
C LYS A 28 15.35 -49.94 -29.03
N LEU A 29 15.31 -49.02 -28.07
CA LEU A 29 15.44 -49.34 -26.66
C LEU A 29 14.31 -50.27 -26.18
N ALA A 30 13.07 -50.03 -26.60
CA ALA A 30 11.95 -50.90 -26.26
C ALA A 30 12.14 -52.33 -26.80
N PHE A 31 12.68 -52.46 -28.01
CA PHE A 31 13.02 -53.75 -28.61
C PHE A 31 14.16 -54.45 -27.86
N GLU A 32 15.24 -53.75 -27.57
CA GLU A 32 16.40 -54.27 -26.83
C GLU A 32 16.03 -54.75 -25.42
N LEU A 33 15.10 -54.07 -24.76
CA LEU A 33 14.58 -54.43 -23.44
C LEU A 33 13.48 -55.52 -23.48
N GLY A 34 13.15 -56.05 -24.65
CA GLY A 34 12.13 -57.10 -24.81
C GLY A 34 10.72 -56.64 -24.45
N CYS A 35 10.39 -55.36 -24.61
CA CYS A 35 9.04 -54.86 -24.38
C CYS A 35 8.08 -55.37 -25.45
N LYS A 36 6.91 -55.86 -25.04
CA LYS A 36 5.87 -56.40 -25.94
C LYS A 36 5.19 -55.34 -26.81
N GLY A 37 5.40 -54.06 -26.50
CA GLY A 37 4.85 -52.93 -27.24
C GLY A 37 5.16 -51.60 -26.56
N ILE A 38 5.11 -50.52 -27.34
CA ILE A 38 5.32 -49.16 -26.86
C ILE A 38 4.42 -48.21 -27.64
N THR A 39 3.88 -47.20 -26.97
CA THR A 39 3.13 -46.12 -27.62
C THR A 39 3.90 -44.82 -27.43
N VAL A 40 4.03 -44.03 -28.48
CA VAL A 40 4.70 -42.73 -28.45
C VAL A 40 3.67 -41.64 -28.72
N TYR A 41 3.71 -40.58 -27.92
CA TYR A 41 2.93 -39.38 -28.17
C TYR A 41 3.86 -38.17 -28.16
N ARG A 42 3.99 -37.51 -29.31
CA ARG A 42 4.74 -36.25 -29.43
C ARG A 42 3.77 -35.08 -29.37
N ASP A 43 4.06 -34.12 -28.52
CA ASP A 43 3.22 -32.94 -28.37
C ASP A 43 3.09 -32.17 -29.70
N GLY A 44 1.87 -31.71 -30.03
CA GLY A 44 1.53 -31.11 -31.32
C GLY A 44 1.49 -32.06 -32.52
N SER A 45 1.53 -33.39 -32.32
CA SER A 45 1.37 -34.37 -33.41
C SER A 45 -0.07 -34.60 -33.88
N ARG A 46 -1.06 -34.05 -33.17
CA ARG A 46 -2.49 -34.09 -33.53
C ARG A 46 -3.04 -32.67 -33.59
N GLU A 47 -3.89 -32.40 -34.58
CA GLU A 47 -4.47 -31.08 -34.84
C GLU A 47 -5.43 -30.60 -33.73
N SER A 48 -6.08 -31.53 -33.02
CA SER A 48 -6.94 -31.23 -31.87
C SER A 48 -6.43 -31.90 -30.60
N GLN A 49 -6.02 -31.09 -29.63
CA GLN A 49 -5.67 -31.52 -28.28
C GLN A 49 -6.68 -30.91 -27.30
N VAL A 50 -7.35 -31.75 -26.51
CA VAL A 50 -8.43 -31.32 -25.58
C VAL A 50 -7.88 -30.63 -24.31
N LEU A 51 -6.57 -30.77 -24.07
CA LEU A 51 -5.86 -30.23 -22.91
C LEU A 51 -4.55 -29.60 -23.39
N GLN A 52 -4.63 -28.39 -23.95
CA GLN A 52 -3.48 -27.57 -24.21
C GLN A 52 -3.15 -26.83 -22.90
N VAL A 53 -2.11 -27.26 -22.19
CA VAL A 53 -1.51 -26.38 -21.17
C VAL A 53 -0.75 -25.35 -21.98
N GLU A 54 -1.40 -24.21 -22.24
CA GLU A 54 -0.72 -23.03 -22.75
C GLU A 54 0.41 -22.71 -21.77
N LYS A 55 1.63 -23.16 -22.09
CA LYS A 55 2.83 -22.53 -21.55
C LYS A 55 2.88 -21.18 -22.20
N GLU A 56 2.15 -20.24 -21.62
CA GLU A 56 2.41 -18.82 -21.82
C GLU A 56 3.92 -18.65 -21.62
N LYS A 57 4.64 -18.35 -22.70
CA LYS A 57 5.98 -17.80 -22.57
C LYS A 57 5.79 -16.58 -21.66
N PRO A 58 6.53 -16.45 -20.54
CA PRO A 58 6.50 -15.21 -19.80
C PRO A 58 6.93 -14.15 -20.79
N LEU A 59 5.98 -13.31 -21.21
CA LEU A 59 6.31 -12.07 -21.86
C LEU A 59 7.18 -11.37 -20.81
N GLU A 60 8.48 -11.26 -21.07
CA GLU A 60 9.36 -10.36 -20.32
C GLU A 60 8.78 -8.96 -20.54
N ARG A 61 7.80 -8.59 -19.72
CA ARG A 61 7.31 -7.23 -19.66
C ARG A 61 8.53 -6.42 -19.22
N PRO A 62 9.00 -5.45 -20.02
CA PRO A 62 10.09 -4.60 -19.57
C PRO A 62 9.65 -4.02 -18.23
N VAL A 63 10.39 -4.36 -17.17
CA VAL A 63 10.15 -3.77 -15.85
C VAL A 63 10.47 -2.30 -16.01
N LEU A 64 9.44 -1.48 -16.25
CA LEU A 64 9.57 -0.03 -16.26
C LEU A 64 10.08 0.34 -14.86
N LYS A 65 11.36 0.67 -14.78
CA LYS A 65 11.97 1.16 -13.55
C LYS A 65 11.32 2.50 -13.24
N ILE A 66 10.40 2.50 -12.28
CA ILE A 66 9.76 3.73 -11.78
C ILE A 66 10.87 4.59 -11.20
N GLN A 67 11.17 5.71 -11.87
CA GLN A 67 12.11 6.71 -11.38
C GLN A 67 11.35 8.00 -11.11
N PRO A 68 11.63 8.68 -9.99
CA PRO A 68 11.01 9.96 -9.71
C PRO A 68 11.49 11.01 -10.72
N ARG A 69 10.58 11.85 -11.21
CA ARG A 69 10.89 13.05 -12.00
C ARG A 69 12.02 13.85 -11.33
N PRO A 70 13.01 14.40 -12.06
CA PRO A 70 14.10 15.17 -11.46
C PRO A 70 13.58 16.41 -10.75
N ARG A 71 14.26 16.84 -9.67
CA ARG A 71 13.86 18.03 -8.91
C ARG A 71 14.16 19.29 -9.74
N LYS A 72 13.17 20.17 -9.96
CA LYS A 72 13.35 21.46 -10.65
C LYS A 72 13.88 22.52 -9.69
N GLU A 73 14.53 23.54 -10.24
CA GLU A 73 14.97 24.71 -9.47
C GLU A 73 13.79 25.59 -9.02
N VAL A 74 12.74 25.66 -9.85
CA VAL A 74 11.56 26.49 -9.59
C VAL A 74 10.29 25.65 -9.72
N THR A 75 9.41 25.78 -8.73
CA THR A 75 8.05 25.22 -8.69
C THR A 75 7.10 26.30 -8.16
N TRP A 76 5.80 26.19 -8.45
CA TRP A 76 4.78 27.14 -7.98
C TRP A 76 3.75 26.42 -7.13
N GLY A 77 3.18 27.10 -6.14
CA GLY A 77 2.34 26.42 -5.16
C GLY A 77 1.63 27.32 -4.18
N LYS A 78 0.96 26.70 -3.21
CA LYS A 78 0.31 27.39 -2.09
C LYS A 78 0.70 26.73 -0.79
N THR A 79 0.80 27.53 0.26
CA THR A 79 0.95 27.04 1.63
C THR A 79 -0.37 27.17 2.37
N LEU A 80 -0.90 26.05 2.86
CA LEU A 80 -2.10 25.99 3.67
C LEU A 80 -1.71 25.84 5.13
N LYS A 81 -2.28 26.70 5.99
CA LYS A 81 -2.17 26.54 7.44
C LYS A 81 -3.26 25.59 7.93
N MET A 82 -2.83 24.47 8.49
CA MET A 82 -3.66 23.45 9.09
C MET A 82 -3.50 23.49 10.61
N ASN A 83 -4.59 23.39 11.36
CA ASN A 83 -4.53 23.32 12.82
C ASN A 83 -4.61 21.85 13.26
N THR A 84 -3.61 21.35 13.97
CA THR A 84 -3.57 19.96 14.47
C THR A 84 -3.51 19.96 16.00
N GLY A 85 -3.76 18.82 16.65
CA GLY A 85 -3.61 18.76 18.12
C GLY A 85 -2.15 18.89 18.57
N CYS A 86 -1.19 18.65 17.69
CA CYS A 86 0.24 18.91 17.94
C CYS A 86 0.65 20.38 17.69
N GLY A 87 -0.27 21.24 17.23
CA GLY A 87 -0.02 22.65 16.90
C GLY A 87 -0.30 23.00 15.44
N SER A 88 0.06 24.21 15.02
CA SER A 88 -0.11 24.64 13.63
C SER A 88 0.88 23.90 12.72
N LEU A 89 0.35 23.34 11.64
CA LEU A 89 1.08 22.69 10.56
C LEU A 89 0.95 23.54 9.30
N TYR A 90 2.05 23.82 8.63
CA TYR A 90 2.08 24.53 7.35
C TYR A 90 2.38 23.52 6.25
N VAL A 91 1.42 23.31 5.36
CA VAL A 91 1.53 22.36 4.25
C VAL A 91 1.69 23.15 2.96
N THR A 92 2.88 23.10 2.38
CA THR A 92 3.22 23.72 1.10
C THR A 92 3.08 22.68 0.00
N ILE A 93 2.19 22.92 -0.95
CA ILE A 93 1.92 22.03 -2.07
C ILE A 93 2.35 22.75 -3.34
N ASN A 94 3.30 22.14 -4.06
CA ASN A 94 3.91 22.69 -5.25
C ASN A 94 3.60 21.82 -6.48
N GLU A 95 3.50 22.49 -7.61
CA GLU A 95 3.25 21.95 -8.94
C GLU A 95 4.38 22.32 -9.90
N ASP A 96 4.47 21.54 -10.98
CA ASP A 96 5.20 21.85 -12.19
C ASP A 96 4.27 21.76 -13.42
N GLU A 97 4.81 21.88 -14.63
CA GLU A 97 4.03 21.79 -15.87
C GLU A 97 3.31 20.44 -16.09
N HIS A 98 3.59 19.43 -15.27
CA HIS A 98 2.94 18.11 -15.33
C HIS A 98 2.03 17.85 -14.11
N GLY A 99 1.76 18.87 -13.28
CA GLY A 99 0.85 18.80 -12.13
C GLY A 99 1.57 18.73 -10.78
N LEU A 100 0.92 18.13 -9.78
CA LEU A 100 1.45 18.02 -8.42
C LEU A 100 2.84 17.40 -8.41
N PHE A 101 3.77 18.08 -7.75
CA PHE A 101 5.20 17.78 -7.82
C PHE A 101 5.78 17.42 -6.46
N GLU A 102 5.60 18.27 -5.46
CA GLU A 102 6.12 18.01 -4.11
C GLU A 102 5.26 18.64 -3.03
N VAL A 103 5.33 18.05 -1.84
CA VAL A 103 4.63 18.51 -0.65
C VAL A 103 5.64 18.64 0.48
N PHE A 104 5.69 19.82 1.08
CA PHE A 104 6.43 20.07 2.31
C PHE A 104 5.46 20.32 3.44
N ALA A 105 5.78 19.79 4.62
CA ALA A 105 4.95 19.97 5.79
C ALA A 105 5.84 20.32 6.98
N THR A 106 5.60 21.50 7.57
CA THR A 106 6.43 22.04 8.65
C THR A 106 5.56 22.39 9.84
N MET A 107 5.94 21.90 11.02
CA MET A 107 5.31 22.26 12.28
C MET A 107 5.78 23.64 12.74
N GLY A 108 4.85 24.50 13.17
CA GLY A 108 5.17 25.87 13.60
C GLY A 108 5.86 25.97 14.96
N LYS A 109 5.79 24.92 15.79
CA LYS A 109 6.60 24.77 17.01
C LYS A 109 7.75 23.81 16.70
N ALA A 110 8.98 24.22 17.01
CA ALA A 110 10.17 23.45 16.65
C ALA A 110 10.33 22.19 17.54
N GLY A 111 10.63 21.05 16.91
CA GLY A 111 11.08 19.82 17.57
C GLY A 111 10.01 18.75 17.86
N GLY A 112 10.49 17.58 18.29
CA GLY A 112 9.66 16.46 18.73
C GLY A 112 9.26 15.44 17.64
N CYS A 113 8.64 14.35 18.07
CA CYS A 113 8.23 13.25 17.18
C CYS A 113 7.27 13.71 16.07
N ALA A 114 6.37 14.65 16.37
CA ALA A 114 5.43 15.17 15.37
C ALA A 114 6.16 15.86 14.22
N ALA A 115 7.17 16.70 14.48
CA ALA A 115 7.94 17.38 13.44
C ALA A 115 8.74 16.38 12.58
N SER A 116 9.46 15.45 13.23
CA SER A 116 10.25 14.42 12.54
C SER A 116 9.39 13.53 11.63
N GLN A 117 8.26 13.04 12.14
CA GLN A 117 7.36 12.18 11.36
C GLN A 117 6.69 12.96 10.23
N THR A 118 6.33 14.22 10.47
CA THR A 118 5.73 15.07 9.42
C THR A 118 6.71 15.31 8.28
N GLU A 119 7.99 15.58 8.58
CA GLU A 119 9.03 15.73 7.56
C GLU A 119 9.26 14.43 6.78
N ALA A 120 9.32 13.29 7.47
CA ALA A 120 9.49 11.99 6.83
C ALA A 120 8.32 11.68 5.88
N VAL A 121 7.09 11.89 6.33
CA VAL A 121 5.88 11.69 5.54
C VAL A 121 5.85 12.63 4.33
N SER A 122 6.15 13.93 4.48
CA SER A 122 6.12 14.87 3.36
C SER A 122 7.19 14.55 2.30
N ARG A 123 8.36 14.04 2.72
CA ARG A 123 9.39 13.54 1.79
C ARG A 123 8.91 12.32 1.00
N LEU A 124 8.22 11.38 1.64
CA LEU A 124 7.65 10.20 0.97
C LEU A 124 6.51 10.56 0.02
N ILE A 125 5.66 11.51 0.39
CA ILE A 125 4.62 12.06 -0.50
C ILE A 125 5.26 12.68 -1.73
N SER A 126 6.28 13.52 -1.54
CA SER A 126 7.00 14.16 -2.64
C SER A 126 7.67 13.13 -3.57
N LEU A 127 8.25 12.07 -3.00
CA LEU A 127 8.80 10.97 -3.80
C LEU A 127 7.68 10.28 -4.61
N SER A 128 6.56 9.98 -3.98
CA SER A 128 5.41 9.31 -4.61
C SER A 128 4.83 10.12 -5.78
N LEU A 129 4.63 11.43 -5.60
CA LEU A 129 4.16 12.34 -6.64
C LEU A 129 5.14 12.44 -7.82
N ARG A 130 6.44 12.50 -7.52
CA ARG A 130 7.48 12.50 -8.57
C ARG A 130 7.56 11.16 -9.29
N SER A 131 7.23 10.06 -8.63
CA SER A 131 7.16 8.70 -9.21
C SER A 131 5.88 8.40 -9.97
N GLY A 132 4.96 9.38 -10.12
CA GLY A 132 3.74 9.22 -10.92
C GLY A 132 2.60 8.53 -10.18
N ILE A 133 2.64 8.45 -8.85
CA ILE A 133 1.50 7.96 -8.06
C ILE A 133 0.39 9.01 -8.09
N GLU A 134 -0.82 8.56 -8.40
CA GLU A 134 -2.01 9.41 -8.43
C GLU A 134 -2.25 10.06 -7.03
N PRO A 135 -2.44 11.39 -6.97
CA PRO A 135 -2.60 12.12 -5.69
C PRO A 135 -3.72 11.56 -4.81
N GLN A 136 -4.83 11.12 -5.41
CA GLN A 136 -5.98 10.54 -4.72
C GLN A 136 -5.61 9.25 -3.98
N GLN A 137 -4.67 8.44 -4.50
CA GLN A 137 -4.18 7.25 -3.80
C GLN A 137 -3.40 7.64 -2.56
N ILE A 138 -2.56 8.67 -2.64
CA ILE A 138 -1.78 9.19 -1.50
C ILE A 138 -2.73 9.72 -0.43
N ILE A 139 -3.70 10.56 -0.83
CA ILE A 139 -4.72 11.11 0.07
C ILE A 139 -5.45 9.98 0.80
N LYS A 140 -5.88 8.94 0.08
CA LYS A 140 -6.58 7.79 0.66
C LYS A 140 -5.75 7.05 1.72
N GLN A 141 -4.43 6.96 1.57
CA GLN A 141 -3.56 6.33 2.57
C GLN A 141 -3.38 7.17 3.84
N LEU A 142 -3.46 8.50 3.72
CA LEU A 142 -3.17 9.43 4.82
C LEU A 142 -4.44 9.88 5.56
N LYS A 143 -5.57 9.98 4.86
CA LYS A 143 -6.85 10.44 5.40
C LYS A 143 -7.34 9.48 6.49
N GLY A 144 -7.68 10.02 7.65
CA GLY A 144 -8.14 9.26 8.80
C GLY A 144 -7.05 8.63 9.66
N VAL A 145 -5.76 8.77 9.32
CA VAL A 145 -4.65 8.33 10.20
C VAL A 145 -4.76 9.08 11.53
N ARG A 146 -4.78 8.33 12.64
CA ARG A 146 -5.04 8.88 13.98
C ARG A 146 -3.78 9.00 14.81
N CYS A 147 -3.70 10.06 15.59
CA CYS A 147 -2.73 10.20 16.67
C CYS A 147 -3.45 10.57 17.99
N PRO A 148 -2.75 10.57 19.13
CA PRO A 148 -3.27 11.01 20.42
C PRO A 148 -3.92 12.38 20.42
N ASN A 149 -3.23 13.32 19.75
CA ASN A 149 -3.52 14.73 19.83
C ASN A 149 -4.43 15.12 18.66
N GLN A 150 -5.71 14.79 18.80
CA GLN A 150 -6.75 15.12 17.82
C GLN A 150 -7.22 16.57 18.02
N ALA A 151 -7.50 17.28 16.94
CA ALA A 151 -8.01 18.65 16.99
C ALA A 151 -9.34 18.78 16.26
N TRP A 152 -10.20 19.64 16.80
CA TRP A 152 -11.40 20.10 16.12
C TRP A 152 -11.11 21.45 15.46
N VAL A 153 -11.39 21.57 14.17
CA VAL A 153 -11.14 22.79 13.40
C VAL A 153 -12.33 23.14 12.52
N LYS A 154 -12.34 24.36 11.97
CA LYS A 154 -13.31 24.75 10.95
C LYS A 154 -13.14 23.82 9.73
N GLY A 155 -14.22 23.14 9.33
CA GLY A 155 -14.19 22.08 8.31
C GLY A 155 -13.93 20.67 8.86
N GLY A 156 -14.18 20.43 10.16
CA GLY A 156 -14.26 19.10 10.75
C GLY A 156 -13.08 18.70 11.63
N LYS A 157 -13.01 17.41 11.98
CA LYS A 157 -12.01 16.85 12.90
C LYS A 157 -10.71 16.53 12.16
N ILE A 158 -9.57 16.96 12.69
CA ILE A 158 -8.24 16.55 12.23
C ILE A 158 -7.69 15.50 13.18
N TYR A 159 -7.40 14.31 12.64
CA TYR A 159 -7.02 13.15 13.44
C TYR A 159 -5.52 13.06 13.73
N SER A 160 -4.68 13.62 12.87
CA SER A 160 -3.22 13.65 13.02
C SER A 160 -2.56 14.65 12.06
N CYS A 161 -1.24 14.81 12.13
CA CYS A 161 -0.47 15.57 11.14
C CYS A 161 -0.58 14.96 9.73
N ALA A 162 -0.62 13.62 9.61
CA ALA A 162 -0.77 12.95 8.31
C ALA A 162 -2.16 13.19 7.70
N ASP A 163 -3.21 13.07 8.52
CA ASP A 163 -4.59 13.40 8.11
C ASP A 163 -4.73 14.88 7.72
N ALA A 164 -4.04 15.78 8.44
CA ALA A 164 -4.00 17.19 8.09
C ALA A 164 -3.35 17.44 6.72
N ILE A 165 -2.28 16.73 6.37
CA ILE A 165 -1.66 16.82 5.03
C ILE A 165 -2.64 16.34 3.96
N ALA A 166 -3.32 15.20 4.19
CA ALA A 166 -4.32 14.67 3.27
C ALA A 166 -5.42 15.67 2.97
N LYS A 167 -5.99 16.28 4.00
CA LYS A 167 -7.03 17.32 3.88
C LYS A 167 -6.51 18.59 3.22
N ALA A 168 -5.26 18.98 3.46
CA ALA A 168 -4.65 20.10 2.74
C ALA A 168 -4.53 19.81 1.24
N MET A 169 -4.12 18.59 0.87
CA MET A 169 -4.05 18.16 -0.53
C MET A 169 -5.44 18.11 -1.17
N GLU A 170 -6.46 17.60 -0.49
CA GLU A 170 -7.85 17.61 -0.98
C GLU A 170 -8.33 19.04 -1.24
N ARG A 171 -8.14 19.96 -0.29
CA ARG A 171 -8.50 21.39 -0.45
C ARG A 171 -7.75 22.08 -1.57
N TYR A 172 -6.51 21.66 -1.83
CA TYR A 172 -5.70 22.21 -2.90
C TYR A 172 -6.19 21.74 -4.27
N ILE A 173 -6.54 20.46 -4.41
CA ILE A 173 -7.05 19.86 -5.66
C ILE A 173 -8.48 20.32 -5.95
N ASN A 174 -9.32 20.42 -4.92
CA ASN A 174 -10.72 20.82 -5.05
C ASN A 174 -11.06 21.97 -4.10
N PRO A 175 -10.78 23.23 -4.50
CA PRO A 175 -11.04 24.40 -3.67
C PRO A 175 -12.53 24.64 -3.38
N ASP A 176 -13.42 24.18 -4.27
CA ASP A 176 -14.87 24.42 -4.18
C ASP A 176 -15.61 23.42 -3.28
N ALA A 177 -14.95 22.32 -2.87
CA ALA A 177 -15.54 21.30 -2.01
C ALA A 177 -15.87 21.78 -0.57
N ASP A 178 -15.29 22.89 -0.12
CA ASP A 178 -15.46 23.40 1.26
C ASP A 178 -16.89 23.93 1.54
N GLN A 179 -17.76 24.02 0.52
CA GLN A 179 -19.16 24.44 0.69
C GLN A 179 -20.16 23.30 0.94
N SER A 180 -19.87 22.06 0.57
CA SER A 180 -20.86 20.96 0.59
C SER A 180 -20.78 20.01 1.79
N GLU A 181 -19.64 19.91 2.49
CA GLU A 181 -19.46 18.98 3.63
C GLU A 181 -20.04 19.50 4.97
N THR A 182 -20.75 20.63 4.97
CA THR A 182 -21.16 21.32 6.21
C THR A 182 -22.36 20.73 6.95
N ILE A 183 -23.18 19.91 6.29
CA ILE A 183 -24.49 19.52 6.86
C ILE A 183 -24.50 18.05 7.34
N ASP A 184 -23.97 17.11 6.57
CA ASP A 184 -24.21 15.67 6.82
C ASP A 184 -23.34 15.10 7.96
N ASP A 185 -22.10 15.57 8.10
CA ASP A 185 -21.23 15.19 9.23
C ASP A 185 -21.63 15.88 10.55
N MET A 186 -22.33 17.02 10.50
CA MET A 186 -22.78 17.71 11.71
C MET A 186 -23.87 16.92 12.46
N TYR A 187 -24.80 16.29 11.73
CA TYR A 187 -25.89 15.52 12.34
C TYR A 187 -25.45 14.16 12.92
N LYS A 188 -24.41 13.52 12.37
CA LYS A 188 -23.88 12.27 12.94
C LYS A 188 -23.07 12.50 14.23
N ASN A 189 -22.36 13.62 14.33
CA ASN A 189 -21.44 13.88 15.45
C ASN A 189 -22.11 14.46 16.72
N ILE A 190 -23.32 15.02 16.61
CA ILE A 190 -24.09 15.50 17.78
C ILE A 190 -24.54 14.33 18.67
N ALA A 191 -24.75 13.13 18.10
CA ALA A 191 -25.15 11.96 18.86
C ALA A 191 -24.02 11.40 19.77
N GLU A 192 -22.74 11.66 19.46
CA GLU A 192 -21.60 11.02 20.12
C GLU A 192 -20.87 11.90 21.16
N THR A 193 -21.18 13.19 21.25
CA THR A 193 -20.39 14.15 22.06
C THR A 193 -21.07 14.63 23.35
N ASN A 194 -22.24 14.10 23.70
CA ASN A 194 -22.84 14.35 25.01
C ASN A 194 -22.20 13.48 26.10
N GLY A 195 -21.03 13.89 26.58
CA GLY A 195 -20.55 13.42 27.89
C GLY A 195 -19.05 13.52 28.15
N LYS A 196 -18.68 14.53 28.94
CA LYS A 196 -17.46 14.64 29.77
C LYS A 196 -16.14 14.97 29.04
N GLY A 197 -15.86 16.26 28.94
CA GLY A 197 -14.47 16.74 28.94
C GLY A 197 -13.89 16.63 30.34
N SER A 198 -12.92 15.74 30.54
CA SER A 198 -12.01 15.79 31.68
C SER A 198 -10.65 16.31 31.20
N ASP A 199 -10.10 17.24 31.97
CA ASP A 199 -8.84 17.95 31.80
C ASP A 199 -7.60 17.04 31.99
N THR A 200 -7.61 15.83 31.43
CA THR A 200 -6.53 14.85 31.60
C THR A 200 -5.42 15.11 30.58
N VAL A 201 -4.26 15.55 31.06
CA VAL A 201 -3.04 15.75 30.26
C VAL A 201 -2.58 14.39 29.73
N MET A 202 -2.84 14.13 28.45
CA MET A 202 -2.49 12.87 27.77
C MET A 202 -0.98 12.80 27.51
N VAL A 203 -0.31 11.77 28.03
CA VAL A 203 1.16 11.64 27.99
C VAL A 203 1.66 10.67 26.91
N GLY A 204 0.78 9.85 26.34
CA GLY A 204 1.16 8.96 25.23
C GLY A 204 0.04 8.02 24.76
N VAL A 205 0.41 7.06 23.91
CA VAL A 205 -0.45 5.96 23.44
C VAL A 205 -0.08 4.68 24.16
N CYS A 206 -1.07 3.94 24.63
CA CYS A 206 -0.87 2.62 25.21
C CYS A 206 -0.34 1.65 24.14
N PRO A 207 0.79 0.96 24.35
CA PRO A 207 1.34 0.04 23.36
C PRO A 207 0.50 -1.22 23.15
N GLU A 208 -0.40 -1.55 24.08
CA GLU A 208 -1.23 -2.75 23.98
C GLU A 208 -2.57 -2.50 23.30
N CYS A 209 -3.32 -1.49 23.74
CA CYS A 209 -4.68 -1.24 23.24
C CYS A 209 -4.81 0.04 22.40
N HIS A 210 -3.72 0.79 22.21
CA HIS A 210 -3.71 2.09 21.52
C HIS A 210 -4.61 3.17 22.16
N GLY A 211 -5.13 2.91 23.36
CA GLY A 211 -5.87 3.87 24.15
C GLY A 211 -5.00 4.99 24.72
N PRO A 212 -5.61 6.05 25.26
CA PRO A 212 -4.90 7.13 25.93
C PRO A 212 -4.07 6.60 27.11
N LEU A 213 -2.84 7.13 27.24
CA LEU A 213 -2.06 7.03 28.48
C LEU A 213 -2.20 8.31 29.28
N GLU A 214 -2.51 8.12 30.55
CA GLU A 214 -2.46 9.13 31.60
C GLU A 214 -1.14 8.98 32.34
N PHE A 215 -0.62 10.08 32.90
CA PHE A 215 0.53 10.01 33.80
C PHE A 215 0.07 10.22 35.22
N GLU A 216 0.26 9.20 36.05
CA GLU A 216 -0.15 9.19 37.45
C GLU A 216 0.98 8.59 38.29
N SER A 217 1.37 9.29 39.35
CA SER A 217 2.32 8.80 40.36
C SER A 217 3.66 8.28 39.80
N GLY A 218 4.19 8.91 38.73
CA GLY A 218 5.45 8.50 38.10
C GLY A 218 5.33 7.38 37.07
N CYS A 219 4.11 6.93 36.75
CA CYS A 219 3.85 5.87 35.80
C CYS A 219 2.93 6.34 34.68
N SER A 220 3.19 5.85 33.47
CA SER A 220 2.25 5.96 32.35
C SER A 220 1.22 4.83 32.48
N VAL A 221 -0.06 5.17 32.65
CA VAL A 221 -1.15 4.24 32.94
C VAL A 221 -2.23 4.33 31.86
N CYS A 222 -2.67 3.17 31.35
CA CYS A 222 -3.80 3.05 30.45
C CYS A 222 -5.03 2.55 31.20
N ARG A 223 -6.04 3.41 31.35
CA ARG A 223 -7.32 3.04 32.01
C ARG A 223 -8.18 2.07 31.19
N MET A 224 -7.88 1.90 29.91
CA MET A 224 -8.68 1.06 29.00
C MET A 224 -8.31 -0.43 29.08
N CYS A 225 -7.03 -0.76 29.26
CA CYS A 225 -6.55 -2.14 29.29
C CYS A 225 -5.74 -2.51 30.54
N GLY A 226 -5.44 -1.53 31.42
CA GLY A 226 -4.66 -1.75 32.63
C GLY A 226 -3.14 -1.71 32.43
N PHE A 227 -2.64 -1.45 31.22
CA PHE A 227 -1.21 -1.27 30.97
C PHE A 227 -0.63 -0.17 31.87
N SER A 228 0.46 -0.45 32.58
CA SER A 228 1.20 0.53 33.37
C SER A 228 2.70 0.39 33.18
N ARG A 229 3.40 1.50 32.94
CA ARG A 229 4.87 1.53 32.87
C ARG A 229 5.42 2.71 33.67
N CYS A 230 6.16 2.38 34.72
CA CYS A 230 6.86 3.37 35.56
C CYS A 230 8.26 3.66 35.00
N GLY A 231 8.70 4.90 35.15
CA GLY A 231 10.02 5.38 34.73
C GLY A 231 10.84 5.86 35.92
#